data_AF-A0A6G0IVR3-F1
#
_entry.id   AF-A0A6G0IVR3-F1
#
_cell.length_a   1.000
_cell.length_b   1.000
_cell.length_c   1.000
_cell.angle_alpha   90.00
_cell.angle_beta   90.00
_cell.angle_gamma   90.00
#
_symmetry.space_group_name_H-M   'P 1'
#
loop_
_entity.id
_entity.type
_entity.pdbx_description
1 polymer ?
#
loop_
_entity_poly.entity_id
_entity_poly.type
_entity_poly.pdbx_seq_one_letter_code
_entity_poly.pdbx_strand_id
1 'polypeptide(L)'
;MRKESRLIRWIWWIVIVTALFFLGFIIGWFAKPTHQNTANNNDSKKYLREFLDEMQANQIREHLRKFTRLPHLAGTEQNLRYAEQIKTEWLEFGLDSVEMVPYDVLLSYPNKTQPNYISIVDQLGNEVFNTSLAEPVPDGYEDVSNIVPPYSAFSAKGQPEGDWCT
;
A
#
# COMPACT_ATOMS: atom_id res chain seq x y z
N MET A 1 -33.05 -59.34 -56.08
CA MET A 1 -33.66 -59.17 -54.73
C MET A 1 -32.68 -59.05 -53.54
N ARG A 2 -31.41 -59.52 -53.58
CA ARG A 2 -30.48 -59.42 -52.41
C ARG A 2 -29.76 -58.07 -52.23
N LYS A 3 -29.69 -57.23 -53.28
CA LYS A 3 -29.06 -55.89 -53.24
C LYS A 3 -30.01 -54.79 -52.72
N GLU A 4 -31.29 -54.84 -53.08
CA GLU A 4 -32.30 -53.85 -52.67
C GLU A 4 -32.61 -53.91 -51.17
N SER A 5 -32.71 -55.12 -50.60
CA SER A 5 -32.87 -55.32 -49.15
C SER A 5 -31.66 -54.84 -48.34
N ARG A 6 -30.45 -54.88 -48.92
CA ARG A 6 -29.24 -54.29 -48.31
C ARG A 6 -29.30 -52.77 -48.37
N LEU A 7 -29.65 -52.17 -49.51
CA LEU A 7 -29.77 -50.72 -49.66
C LEU A 7 -30.81 -50.12 -48.72
N ILE A 8 -31.99 -50.74 -48.58
CA ILE A 8 -33.03 -50.31 -47.64
C ILE A 8 -32.53 -50.37 -46.19
N ARG A 9 -31.78 -51.42 -45.84
CA ARG A 9 -31.18 -51.53 -44.51
C ARG A 9 -30.13 -50.43 -44.26
N TRP A 10 -29.32 -50.10 -45.26
CA TRP A 10 -28.34 -49.01 -45.17
C TRP A 10 -29.00 -47.64 -45.02
N ILE A 11 -30.08 -47.36 -45.75
CA ILE A 11 -30.84 -46.12 -45.60
C ILE A 11 -31.43 -46.02 -44.19
N TRP A 12 -31.99 -47.11 -43.65
CA TRP A 12 -32.50 -47.15 -42.28
C TRP A 12 -31.41 -46.88 -41.23
N TRP A 13 -30.22 -47.46 -41.41
CA TRP A 13 -29.07 -47.20 -40.54
C TRP A 13 -28.62 -45.73 -40.61
N ILE A 14 -28.61 -45.13 -41.81
CA ILE A 14 -28.26 -43.71 -41.97
C ILE A 14 -29.26 -42.82 -41.23
N VAL A 15 -30.56 -43.10 -41.32
CA VAL A 15 -31.62 -42.33 -40.63
C VAL A 15 -31.50 -42.46 -39.10
N ILE A 16 -31.18 -43.66 -38.59
CA ILE A 16 -30.96 -43.84 -37.15
C ILE A 16 -29.73 -43.05 -36.68
N VAL A 17 -28.63 -43.13 -37.42
CA VAL A 17 -27.38 -42.43 -37.06
C VAL A 17 -27.57 -40.91 -37.11
N THR A 18 -28.27 -40.38 -38.11
CA THR A 18 -28.57 -38.94 -38.16
C THR A 18 -29.50 -38.52 -37.02
N ALA A 19 -30.54 -39.32 -36.70
CA ALA A 19 -31.41 -39.03 -35.57
C ALA A 19 -30.65 -39.01 -34.23
N LEU A 20 -29.74 -39.97 -34.01
CA LEU A 20 -28.89 -40.01 -32.81
C LEU A 20 -27.90 -38.83 -32.77
N PHE A 21 -27.37 -38.41 -33.91
CA PHE A 21 -26.50 -37.22 -34.01
C PHE A 21 -27.26 -35.95 -33.63
N PHE A 22 -28.46 -35.73 -34.17
CA PHE A 22 -29.28 -34.57 -33.80
C PHE A 22 -29.74 -34.62 -32.34
N LEU A 23 -30.08 -35.80 -31.81
CA LEU A 23 -30.43 -35.95 -30.41
C LEU A 23 -29.24 -35.61 -29.50
N GLY A 24 -28.05 -36.11 -29.82
CA GLY A 24 -26.82 -35.77 -29.11
C GLY A 24 -26.47 -34.28 -29.21
N PHE A 25 -26.71 -33.66 -30.37
CA PHE A 25 -26.50 -32.23 -30.57
C PHE A 25 -27.48 -31.38 -29.74
N ILE A 26 -28.76 -31.75 -29.71
CA ILE A 26 -29.78 -31.07 -28.89
C ILE A 26 -29.44 -31.21 -27.41
N ILE A 27 -29.12 -32.42 -26.95
CA ILE A 27 -28.71 -32.65 -25.55
C ILE A 27 -27.46 -31.84 -25.21
N GLY A 28 -26.43 -31.84 -26.05
CA GLY A 28 -25.21 -31.05 -25.84
C GLY A 28 -25.45 -29.53 -25.86
N TRP A 29 -26.37 -29.06 -26.71
CA TRP A 29 -26.77 -27.65 -26.78
C TRP A 29 -27.49 -27.19 -25.53
N PHE A 30 -28.42 -27.99 -25.00
CA PHE A 30 -29.17 -27.68 -23.78
C PHE A 30 -28.42 -28.01 -22.48
N ALA A 31 -27.45 -28.93 -22.52
CA ALA A 31 -26.60 -29.28 -21.38
C ALA A 31 -25.40 -28.33 -21.22
N LYS A 32 -25.20 -27.33 -22.10
CA LYS A 32 -24.17 -26.32 -21.91
C LYS A 32 -24.50 -25.52 -20.64
N PRO A 33 -23.74 -25.65 -19.54
CA PRO A 33 -23.99 -24.84 -18.37
C PRO A 33 -23.82 -23.39 -18.79
N THR A 34 -24.88 -22.60 -18.64
CA THR A 34 -24.75 -21.15 -18.70
C THR A 34 -23.93 -20.77 -17.48
N HIS A 35 -22.61 -20.65 -17.63
CA HIS A 35 -21.78 -20.05 -16.59
C HIS A 35 -22.33 -18.63 -16.38
N GLN A 36 -23.05 -18.43 -15.27
CA GLN A 36 -23.54 -17.13 -14.83
C GLN A 36 -22.36 -16.28 -14.35
N ASN A 37 -21.44 -15.92 -15.25
CA ASN A 37 -20.39 -14.94 -14.95
C ASN A 37 -20.96 -13.50 -14.88
N THR A 38 -22.24 -13.31 -15.19
CA THR A 38 -22.89 -12.00 -15.25
C THR A 38 -23.40 -11.52 -13.89
N ALA A 39 -23.78 -12.41 -12.97
CA ALA A 39 -24.24 -12.04 -11.63
C ALA A 39 -23.08 -11.50 -10.76
N ASN A 40 -21.96 -12.22 -10.71
CA ASN A 40 -20.81 -11.85 -9.87
C ASN A 40 -20.12 -10.54 -10.28
N ASN A 41 -20.14 -10.17 -11.57
CA ASN A 41 -19.51 -8.94 -12.05
C ASN A 41 -20.29 -7.68 -11.63
N ASN A 42 -21.63 -7.75 -11.68
CA ASN A 42 -22.47 -6.61 -11.33
C ASN A 42 -22.45 -6.31 -9.83
N ASP A 43 -22.50 -7.35 -9.00
CA ASP A 43 -22.43 -7.19 -7.54
C ASP A 43 -21.05 -6.70 -7.10
N SER A 44 -19.97 -7.24 -7.67
CA SER A 44 -18.60 -6.76 -7.37
C SER A 44 -18.41 -5.29 -7.75
N LYS A 45 -18.95 -4.87 -8.90
CA LYS A 45 -18.93 -3.46 -9.33
C LYS A 45 -19.74 -2.57 -8.41
N LYS A 46 -20.88 -3.07 -7.91
CA LYS A 46 -21.72 -2.34 -6.95
C LYS A 46 -20.97 -2.10 -5.64
N TYR A 47 -20.41 -3.15 -5.02
CA TYR A 47 -19.66 -3.03 -3.77
C TYR A 47 -18.41 -2.15 -3.92
N LEU A 48 -17.70 -2.27 -5.05
CA LEU A 48 -16.57 -1.39 -5.33
C LEU A 48 -17.01 0.08 -5.39
N ARG A 49 -18.15 0.36 -6.03
CA ARG A 49 -18.66 1.73 -6.13
C ARG A 49 -19.09 2.26 -4.77
N GLU A 50 -19.85 1.49 -3.99
CA GLU A 50 -20.25 1.87 -2.62
C GLU A 50 -19.02 2.15 -1.75
N PHE A 51 -17.99 1.31 -1.83
CA PHE A 51 -16.72 1.53 -1.11
C PHE A 51 -16.03 2.83 -1.52
N LEU A 52 -15.92 3.11 -2.82
CA LEU A 52 -15.28 4.33 -3.32
C LEU A 52 -16.10 5.59 -2.99
N ASP A 53 -17.43 5.49 -3.01
CA ASP A 53 -18.33 6.60 -2.68
C ASP A 53 -18.27 6.95 -1.18
N GLU A 54 -17.93 5.99 -0.30
CA GLU A 54 -17.71 6.23 1.14
C GLU A 54 -16.36 6.89 1.44
N MET A 55 -15.40 6.89 0.50
CA MET A 55 -14.12 7.56 0.69
C MET A 55 -14.25 9.09 0.55
N GLN A 56 -14.44 9.78 1.68
CA GLN A 56 -14.66 11.23 1.68
C GLN A 56 -13.37 12.05 1.89
N ALA A 57 -13.11 13.02 1.01
CA ALA A 57 -11.91 13.87 1.07
C ALA A 57 -11.81 14.74 2.35
N ASN A 58 -12.95 15.13 2.94
CA ASN A 58 -13.00 15.85 4.22
C ASN A 58 -12.45 15.00 5.39
N GLN A 59 -12.76 13.70 5.43
CA GLN A 59 -12.25 12.79 6.46
C GLN A 59 -10.74 12.63 6.32
N ILE A 60 -10.25 12.42 5.09
CA ILE A 60 -8.81 12.35 4.80
C ILE A 60 -8.09 13.63 5.27
N ARG A 61 -8.67 14.81 5.01
CA ARG A 61 -8.13 16.09 5.46
C ARG A 61 -8.06 16.19 6.99
N GLU A 62 -9.08 15.73 7.72
CA GLU A 62 -9.07 15.74 9.19
C GLU A 62 -8.03 14.76 9.75
N HIS A 63 -7.93 13.54 9.20
CA HIS A 63 -6.90 12.58 9.60
C HIS A 63 -5.49 13.12 9.34
N LEU A 64 -5.26 13.73 8.17
CA LEU A 64 -3.98 14.37 7.85
C LEU A 64 -3.64 15.44 8.89
N ARG A 65 -4.56 16.37 9.16
CA ARG A 65 -4.38 17.41 10.17
C ARG A 65 -4.11 16.85 11.56
N LYS A 66 -4.72 15.72 11.91
CA LYS A 66 -4.52 15.06 13.20
C LYS A 66 -3.09 14.52 13.34
N PHE A 67 -2.61 13.80 12.32
CA PHE A 67 -1.32 13.10 12.37
C PHE A 67 -0.11 13.97 12.03
N THR A 68 -0.27 15.13 11.39
CA THR A 68 0.85 16.04 11.07
C THR A 68 1.11 17.13 12.11
N ARG A 69 0.33 17.18 13.21
CA ARG A 69 0.45 18.24 14.23
C ARG A 69 1.76 18.22 15.03
N LEU A 70 2.30 17.03 15.27
CA LEU A 70 3.47 16.82 16.12
C LEU A 70 4.46 15.88 15.41
N PRO A 71 5.78 16.08 15.57
CA PRO A 71 6.79 15.17 15.07
C PRO A 71 6.57 13.76 15.62
N HIS A 72 6.61 12.76 14.74
CA HIS A 72 6.36 11.36 15.08
C HIS A 72 7.49 10.48 14.54
N LEU A 73 8.73 10.86 14.87
CA LEU A 73 9.92 10.10 14.49
C LEU A 73 9.85 8.67 15.09
N ALA A 74 10.27 7.68 14.32
CA ALA A 74 10.31 6.29 14.77
C ALA A 74 11.03 6.17 16.12
N GLY A 75 10.56 5.27 17.00
CA GLY A 75 11.13 5.06 18.34
C GLY A 75 10.85 6.16 19.37
N THR A 76 10.05 7.19 19.05
CA THR A 76 9.66 8.24 20.00
C THR A 76 8.31 7.96 20.66
N GLU A 77 8.07 8.57 21.83
CA GLU A 77 6.80 8.48 22.56
C GLU A 77 5.61 8.95 21.73
N GLN A 78 5.76 10.04 20.96
CA GLN A 78 4.67 10.55 20.13
C GLN A 78 4.27 9.56 19.02
N ASN A 79 5.25 8.86 18.43
CA ASN A 79 4.97 7.83 17.44
C ASN A 79 4.21 6.63 18.05
N LEU A 80 4.53 6.25 19.29
CA LEU A 80 3.77 5.22 20.03
C LEU A 80 2.32 5.65 20.27
N ARG A 81 2.09 6.89 20.72
CA ARG A 81 0.73 7.42 20.94
C ARG A 81 -0.11 7.39 19.67
N TYR A 82 0.45 7.75 18.53
CA TYR A 82 -0.28 7.65 17.25
C TYR A 82 -0.57 6.21 16.85
N ALA A 83 0.35 5.27 17.10
CA ALA A 83 0.10 3.85 16.83
C ALA A 83 -1.05 3.29 17.70
N GLU A 84 -1.10 3.65 18.99
CA GLU A 84 -2.21 3.31 19.89
C GLU A 84 -3.55 3.92 19.43
N GLN A 85 -3.51 5.16 18.94
CA GLN A 85 -4.68 5.84 18.40
C GLN A 85 -5.19 5.14 17.12
N ILE A 86 -4.29 4.79 16.19
CA ILE A 86 -4.66 4.04 14.97
C ILE A 86 -5.27 2.68 15.33
N LYS A 87 -4.67 1.97 16.30
CA LYS A 87 -5.23 0.71 16.81
C LYS A 87 -6.67 0.89 17.29
N THR A 88 -6.92 1.95 18.05
CA THR A 88 -8.26 2.26 18.58
C THR A 88 -9.23 2.59 17.46
N GLU A 89 -8.86 3.48 16.54
CA GLU A 89 -9.69 3.86 15.38
C GLU A 89 -10.03 2.66 14.49
N TRP A 90 -9.07 1.76 14.25
CA TRP A 90 -9.30 0.56 13.44
C TRP A 90 -10.30 -0.42 14.07
N LEU A 91 -10.25 -0.58 15.40
CA LEU A 91 -11.26 -1.36 16.12
C LEU A 91 -12.63 -0.69 16.04
N GLU A 92 -12.70 0.63 16.18
CA GLU A 92 -13.94 1.41 16.05
C GLU A 92 -14.54 1.34 14.64
N PHE A 93 -13.70 1.28 13.60
CA PHE A 93 -14.14 1.09 12.21
C PHE A 93 -14.68 -0.32 11.92
N GLY A 94 -14.54 -1.26 12.86
CA GLY A 94 -15.11 -2.60 12.77
C GLY A 94 -14.15 -3.67 12.25
N LEU A 95 -12.83 -3.47 12.36
CA LEU A 95 -11.88 -4.56 12.14
C LEU A 95 -11.98 -5.59 13.29
N ASP A 96 -12.07 -6.87 12.93
CA ASP A 96 -12.25 -7.97 13.89
C ASP A 96 -11.08 -8.10 14.88
N SER A 97 -9.86 -7.79 14.44
CA SER A 97 -8.65 -7.90 15.24
C SER A 97 -7.62 -6.84 14.84
N VAL A 98 -7.02 -6.17 15.83
CA VAL A 98 -5.95 -5.20 15.62
C VAL A 98 -4.89 -5.38 16.71
N GLU A 99 -3.64 -5.61 16.29
CA GLU A 99 -2.52 -5.91 17.18
C GLU A 99 -1.39 -4.90 17.02
N MET A 100 -0.68 -4.64 18.12
CA MET A 100 0.57 -3.87 18.13
C MET A 100 1.73 -4.86 18.21
N VAL A 101 2.60 -4.85 17.22
CA VAL A 101 3.72 -5.81 17.11
C VAL A 101 5.06 -5.06 17.24
N PRO A 102 5.63 -4.96 18.45
CA PRO A 102 6.89 -4.25 18.66
C PRO A 102 8.11 -5.09 18.25
N TYR A 103 9.16 -4.40 17.79
CA TYR A 103 10.46 -4.99 17.49
C TYR A 103 11.58 -4.11 18.04
N ASP A 104 12.60 -4.75 18.60
CA ASP A 104 13.84 -4.08 18.98
C ASP A 104 14.75 -3.98 17.75
N VAL A 105 14.81 -2.79 17.17
CA VAL A 105 15.61 -2.49 15.98
C VAL A 105 16.66 -1.43 16.29
N LEU A 106 17.79 -1.48 15.57
CA LEU A 106 18.81 -0.45 15.68
C LEU A 106 18.31 0.84 15.01
N LEU A 107 18.16 1.90 15.80
CA LEU A 107 17.85 3.25 15.33
C LEU A 107 19.04 4.17 15.54
N SER A 108 19.06 5.30 14.83
CA SER A 108 20.12 6.30 14.87
C SER A 108 19.49 7.68 15.10
N TYR A 109 20.06 8.49 16.00
CA TYR A 109 19.61 9.86 16.26
C TYR A 109 20.82 10.78 16.44
N PRO A 110 20.70 12.08 16.11
CA PRO A 110 21.75 13.04 16.37
C PRO A 110 21.88 13.32 17.88
N ASN A 111 23.08 13.69 18.31
CA ASN A 111 23.32 14.07 19.70
C ASN A 111 22.77 15.48 19.97
N LYS A 112 21.86 15.60 20.93
CA LYS A 112 21.24 16.89 21.31
C LYS A 112 22.22 17.89 21.93
N THR A 113 23.26 17.42 22.62
CA THR A 113 24.25 18.30 23.28
C THR A 113 25.45 18.61 22.38
N GLN A 114 25.67 17.81 21.33
CA GLN A 114 26.74 18.01 20.36
C GLN A 114 26.13 17.96 18.95
N PRO A 115 25.56 19.08 18.46
CA PRO A 115 24.88 19.11 17.17
C PRO A 115 25.85 18.91 16.01
N ASN A 116 25.32 18.35 14.92
CA ASN A 116 26.08 18.16 13.68
C ASN A 116 26.13 19.49 12.92
N TYR A 117 27.27 19.79 12.31
CA TYR A 117 27.43 20.89 11.37
C TYR A 117 28.61 20.61 10.45
N ILE A 118 28.68 21.36 9.35
CA ILE A 118 29.83 21.42 8.46
C ILE A 118 30.39 22.83 8.56
N SER A 119 31.72 22.95 8.58
CA SER A 119 32.42 24.23 8.58
C SER A 119 33.41 24.34 7.41
N ILE A 120 33.66 25.58 7.00
CA ILE A 120 34.82 25.93 6.17
C ILE A 120 35.87 26.48 7.13
N VAL A 121 37.07 25.94 7.07
CA VAL A 121 38.22 26.41 7.86
C VAL A 121 39.22 27.15 6.98
N ASP A 122 39.88 28.17 7.54
CA ASP A 122 40.99 28.86 6.89
C ASP A 122 42.32 28.09 7.05
N GLN A 123 43.39 28.61 6.46
CA GLN A 123 44.74 28.01 6.54
C GLN A 123 45.33 27.97 7.96
N LEU A 124 44.76 28.74 8.90
CA LEU A 124 45.16 28.77 10.30
C LEU A 124 44.29 27.85 11.17
N GLY A 125 43.31 27.17 10.58
CA GLY A 125 42.35 26.29 11.26
C GLY A 125 41.19 27.03 11.91
N ASN A 126 40.94 28.30 11.58
CA ASN A 126 39.79 29.03 12.10
C ASN A 126 38.55 28.73 11.26
N GLU A 127 37.41 28.45 11.91
CA GLU A 127 36.12 28.36 11.24
C GLU A 127 35.70 29.72 10.67
N VAL A 128 35.54 29.81 9.35
CA VAL A 128 35.12 31.03 8.64
C VAL A 128 33.65 30.98 8.19
N PHE A 129 33.06 29.79 8.14
CA PHE A 129 31.65 29.59 7.83
C PHE A 129 31.14 28.29 8.45
N ASN A 130 29.94 28.31 9.02
CA ASN A 130 29.28 27.13 9.60
C ASN A 130 27.88 26.96 8.98
N THR A 131 27.48 25.72 8.74
CA THR A 131 26.09 25.41 8.34
C THR A 131 25.11 25.66 9.47
N SER A 132 23.84 25.84 9.13
CA SER A 132 22.78 25.91 10.15
C SER A 132 22.71 24.63 10.98
N LEU A 133 22.44 24.77 12.28
CA LEU A 133 22.27 23.64 13.19
C LEU A 133 20.87 23.02 13.12
N ALA A 134 19.89 23.79 12.65
CA ALA A 134 18.50 23.39 12.51
C ALA A 134 17.81 24.19 11.40
N GLU A 135 16.71 23.67 10.88
CA GLU A 135 15.83 24.45 10.02
C GLU A 135 15.08 25.53 10.83
N PRO A 136 14.76 26.68 10.23
CA PRO A 136 13.81 27.62 10.82
C PRO A 136 12.49 26.91 11.11
N VAL A 137 11.89 27.20 12.27
CA VAL A 137 10.58 26.64 12.63
C VAL A 137 9.52 27.27 11.72
N PRO A 138 8.67 26.47 11.05
CA PRO A 138 7.59 27.01 10.23
C PRO A 138 6.53 27.72 11.07
N ASP A 139 5.87 28.70 10.46
CA ASP A 139 4.76 29.44 11.08
C ASP A 139 3.66 28.49 11.59
N GLY A 140 3.20 28.70 12.81
CA GLY A 140 2.17 27.90 13.48
C GLY A 140 2.70 26.65 14.20
N TYR A 141 4.02 26.44 14.21
CA TYR A 141 4.70 25.34 14.92
C TYR A 141 5.68 25.85 16.00
N GLU A 142 5.57 27.11 16.41
CA GLU A 142 6.49 27.76 17.35
C GLU A 142 6.49 27.07 18.73
N ASP A 143 5.34 26.52 19.14
CA ASP A 143 5.18 25.80 20.40
C ASP A 143 5.59 24.31 20.32
N VAL A 144 6.00 23.83 19.13
CA VAL A 144 6.35 22.43 18.91
C VAL A 144 7.79 22.17 19.30
N SER A 145 7.95 21.38 20.37
CA SER A 145 9.25 20.90 20.85
C SER A 145 9.66 19.59 20.15
N ASN A 146 10.91 19.17 20.38
CA ASN A 146 11.46 17.89 19.90
C ASN A 146 11.54 17.74 18.36
N ILE A 147 11.65 18.85 17.63
CA ILE A 147 12.05 18.83 16.23
C ILE A 147 13.50 18.34 16.16
N VAL A 148 13.74 17.26 15.43
CA VAL A 148 15.07 16.65 15.30
C VAL A 148 15.85 17.42 14.23
N PRO A 149 17.09 17.88 14.51
CA PRO A 149 17.88 18.62 13.54
C PRO A 149 18.26 17.71 12.34
N PRO A 150 18.59 18.30 11.18
CA PRO A 150 19.01 17.54 10.02
C PRO A 150 20.21 16.63 10.31
N TYR A 151 20.14 15.36 9.89
CA TYR A 151 21.23 14.40 10.02
C TYR A 151 21.05 13.26 9.01
N SER A 152 22.13 12.55 8.70
CA SER A 152 22.09 11.30 7.96
C SER A 152 22.08 10.13 8.94
N ALA A 153 20.97 9.40 9.02
CA ALA A 153 20.85 8.24 9.90
C ALA A 153 21.93 7.19 9.60
N PHE A 154 22.49 6.61 10.67
CA PHE A 154 23.58 5.62 10.64
C PHE A 154 24.94 6.13 10.14
N SER A 155 25.09 7.44 9.89
CA SER A 155 26.40 8.02 9.57
C SER A 155 27.39 7.77 10.71
N ALA A 156 28.64 7.46 10.35
CA ALA A 156 29.70 7.24 11.31
C ALA A 156 30.04 8.55 12.04
N LYS A 157 30.42 8.44 13.31
CA LYS A 157 30.93 9.57 14.08
C LYS A 157 32.33 9.94 13.58
N GLY A 158 32.56 11.21 13.29
CA GLY A 158 33.86 11.73 12.93
C GLY A 158 33.83 13.24 12.67
N GLN A 159 35.02 13.84 12.61
CA GLN A 159 35.25 15.22 12.17
C GLN A 159 36.33 15.20 11.09
N PRO A 160 36.02 14.69 9.89
CA PRO A 160 36.97 14.68 8.78
C PRO A 160 37.14 16.08 8.21
N GLU A 161 38.36 16.40 7.78
CA GLU A 161 38.72 17.64 7.08
C GLU A 161 39.39 17.27 5.75
N GLY A 162 39.10 18.03 4.70
CA GLY A 162 39.68 17.82 3.37
C GLY A 162 39.17 18.80 2.33
N ASP A 163 39.82 18.80 1.17
CA ASP A 163 39.44 19.64 0.04
C ASP A 163 38.11 19.19 -0.58
N TRP A 164 37.32 20.16 -1.04
CA TRP A 164 36.09 19.88 -1.78
C TRP A 164 36.45 19.44 -3.22
N CYS A 165 35.94 18.29 -3.65
CA CYS A 165 36.11 17.85 -5.03
C CYS A 165 35.26 18.75 -5.96
N THR A 166 35.92 19.50 -6.85
CA THR A 166 35.30 20.24 -7.97
C THR A 166 35.33 19.46 -9.26
#